data_AF-A0A8X7Y2K5-F1
#
_entry.id   AF-A0A8X7Y2K5-F1
#
_cell.length_a   1.000
_cell.length_b   1.000
_cell.length_c   1.000
_cell.angle_alpha   90.00
_cell.angle_beta   90.00
_cell.angle_gamma   90.00
#
_symmetry.space_group_name_H-M   'P 1'
#
loop_
_entity.id
_entity.type
_entity.pdbx_description
1 polymer ?
#
loop_
_entity_poly.entity_id
_entity_poly.type
_entity_poly.pdbx_seq_one_letter_code
_entity_poly.pdbx_strand_id
1 'polypeptide(L)'
;MVERHMVECQVFERCHVDNKSKHRNDHRFKFTNHSRKFVLDAATCVTCLHRYTIKLEGFNMEIHNEMALHALLFLCGLPCLIIFLIYKWQRRHLSTYNNIEKFLQSHDNDLMPIRYNYSEIKKITNGFKNKLGQGGFGSVYKGKLRSGRFVAVKILGKSKANGQDFINEVATIGRIYHVNVMRIIGFAVEGSKCALILEFMPNGSLEKYIFSKQGVIPLSNEKMYEISLGVAHGIEYLHQGCDMQILHFDIKPHNILLDEKFIPKISDFGLAKLYPSGNNNVSLTAARGTIGYMAPELLYKNIGGVSYKADVYSFGMLLMDLVGRRKNLNALTNHSSRIYFPAWVYDKVSEGKDIETQEDATEYEKKILKKMMIVALWCIQLKPDDRPSMHKVVEMLESDIDFLRMPPKPFLSPHQILEDDDKANPTKLSDPPNDEYTDSSYKFGR
;
A
#
# COMPACT_ATOMS: atom_id res chain seq x y z
N MET A 1 -7.72 -4.86 -51.83
CA MET A 1 -7.93 -3.42 -52.05
C MET A 1 -9.21 -3.31 -52.86
N VAL A 2 -10.36 -3.21 -52.21
CA VAL A 2 -11.03 -1.98 -51.77
C VAL A 2 -12.24 -1.75 -52.70
N GLU A 3 -13.40 -1.71 -52.06
CA GLU A 3 -14.61 -0.93 -52.39
C GLU A 3 -14.97 -0.73 -53.87
N ARG A 4 -16.15 -1.23 -54.25
CA ARG A 4 -17.13 -0.48 -55.06
C ARG A 4 -18.47 -1.19 -55.03
N HIS A 5 -19.34 -0.76 -54.12
CA HIS A 5 -20.78 -0.64 -54.37
C HIS A 5 -21.38 0.29 -53.31
N MET A 6 -21.08 1.58 -53.49
CA MET A 6 -22.01 2.66 -53.17
C MET A 6 -22.15 3.46 -54.45
N VAL A 7 -23.39 3.66 -54.89
CA VAL A 7 -23.95 4.90 -55.43
C VAL A 7 -25.34 4.58 -56.03
N GLU A 8 -26.33 5.28 -55.47
CA GLU A 8 -27.61 5.71 -56.05
C GLU A 8 -28.73 4.71 -56.37
N CYS A 9 -29.82 4.85 -55.62
CA CYS A 9 -31.04 5.43 -56.20
C CYS A 9 -31.85 6.17 -55.12
N GLN A 10 -31.84 7.49 -55.21
CA GLN A 10 -32.80 8.41 -54.58
C GLN A 10 -34.11 8.38 -55.38
N VAL A 11 -35.26 8.26 -54.71
CA VAL A 11 -36.53 8.91 -55.10
C VAL A 11 -37.27 9.20 -53.78
N PHE A 12 -37.10 10.41 -53.22
CA PHE A 12 -38.06 11.52 -53.24
C PHE A 12 -39.30 11.33 -52.34
N GLU A 13 -39.32 12.02 -51.20
CA GLU A 13 -40.51 12.73 -50.73
C GLU A 13 -40.09 13.98 -49.94
N ARG A 14 -40.37 15.15 -50.51
CA ARG A 14 -40.24 16.48 -49.89
C ARG A 14 -41.57 16.81 -49.22
N CYS A 15 -41.55 17.21 -47.96
CA CYS A 15 -42.44 18.23 -47.43
C CYS A 15 -41.66 19.16 -46.50
N HIS A 16 -41.45 20.38 -46.99
CA HIS A 16 -41.04 21.55 -46.22
C HIS A 16 -42.19 21.99 -45.31
N VAL A 17 -41.91 22.36 -44.05
CA VAL A 17 -42.26 23.66 -43.46
C VAL A 17 -41.29 23.94 -42.31
N ASP A 18 -40.69 25.13 -42.36
CA ASP A 18 -39.81 25.71 -41.35
C ASP A 18 -40.62 26.56 -40.34
N ASN A 19 -40.05 26.73 -39.14
CA ASN A 19 -40.21 27.86 -38.22
C ASN A 19 -41.52 28.08 -37.41
N LYS A 20 -41.46 27.87 -36.08
CA LYS A 20 -41.52 28.91 -35.00
C LYS A 20 -41.98 28.36 -33.63
N SER A 21 -41.15 28.65 -32.62
CA SER A 21 -41.44 29.11 -31.24
C SER A 21 -42.65 28.60 -30.41
N LYS A 22 -42.35 28.44 -29.11
CA LYS A 22 -43.17 28.65 -27.89
C LYS A 22 -43.74 27.42 -27.17
N HIS A 23 -43.20 27.26 -25.95
CA HIS A 23 -43.87 27.11 -24.65
C HIS A 23 -44.93 26.01 -24.41
N ARG A 24 -44.54 25.16 -23.44
CA ARG A 24 -45.26 24.74 -22.21
C ARG A 24 -46.58 23.96 -22.32
N ASN A 25 -46.58 22.90 -21.50
CA ASN A 25 -47.70 22.17 -20.88
C ASN A 25 -48.46 21.28 -21.88
N ASP A 26 -48.94 20.08 -21.58
CA ASP A 26 -49.24 19.44 -20.31
C ASP A 26 -49.35 17.90 -20.50
N HIS A 27 -49.32 17.20 -19.39
CA HIS A 27 -49.44 15.76 -19.13
C HIS A 27 -50.25 14.87 -20.10
N ARG A 28 -49.64 13.75 -20.53
CA ARG A 28 -50.09 12.34 -20.35
C ARG A 28 -49.37 11.41 -21.34
N PHE A 29 -48.33 10.70 -20.89
CA PHE A 29 -47.83 9.53 -21.63
C PHE A 29 -48.13 8.26 -20.84
N LYS A 30 -49.09 7.50 -21.37
CA LYS A 30 -49.34 6.09 -21.05
C LYS A 30 -48.09 5.30 -21.43
N PHE A 31 -47.47 4.63 -20.46
CA PHE A 31 -46.51 3.57 -20.72
C PHE A 31 -47.26 2.32 -21.18
N THR A 32 -47.23 2.03 -22.48
CA THR A 32 -47.60 0.71 -23.02
C THR A 32 -46.36 0.06 -23.64
N ASN A 33 -46.02 -1.11 -23.08
CA ASN A 33 -44.97 -2.05 -23.47
C ASN A 33 -44.68 -2.12 -24.98
N HIS A 34 -43.47 -1.73 -25.39
CA HIS A 34 -42.92 -2.03 -26.71
C HIS A 34 -41.57 -2.75 -26.65
N SER A 35 -41.46 -3.74 -25.77
CA SER A 35 -40.36 -4.70 -25.70
C SER A 35 -40.77 -6.11 -26.16
N ARG A 36 -41.54 -6.17 -27.25
CA ARG A 36 -41.81 -7.41 -28.03
C ARG A 36 -41.98 -7.08 -29.50
N LYS A 37 -40.90 -6.68 -30.19
CA LYS A 37 -40.93 -6.55 -31.67
C LYS A 37 -39.58 -6.72 -32.36
N PHE A 38 -38.70 -7.56 -31.81
CA PHE A 38 -37.42 -7.90 -32.46
C PHE A 38 -37.05 -9.40 -32.40
N VAL A 39 -38.04 -10.28 -32.25
CA VAL A 39 -37.82 -11.75 -32.27
C VAL A 39 -38.68 -12.46 -33.33
N LEU A 40 -39.36 -11.72 -34.21
CA LEU A 40 -40.30 -12.33 -35.17
C LEU A 40 -40.11 -11.88 -36.62
N ASP A 41 -38.86 -11.71 -37.06
CA ASP A 41 -38.55 -11.42 -38.49
C ASP A 41 -37.50 -12.35 -39.11
N ALA A 42 -37.09 -13.41 -38.42
CA ALA A 42 -36.27 -14.47 -39.02
C ALA A 42 -37.08 -15.73 -39.38
N ALA A 43 -38.26 -15.92 -38.78
CA ALA A 43 -39.08 -17.13 -38.96
C ALA A 43 -40.05 -17.05 -40.16
N THR A 44 -40.27 -15.86 -40.71
CA THR A 44 -41.30 -15.60 -41.74
C THR A 44 -40.76 -15.73 -43.17
N CYS A 45 -39.45 -15.90 -43.36
CA CYS A 45 -38.84 -15.97 -44.69
C CYS A 45 -38.66 -17.41 -45.23
N VAL A 46 -38.84 -18.45 -44.41
CA VAL A 46 -38.62 -19.86 -44.82
C VAL A 46 -39.93 -20.57 -45.19
N THR A 47 -41.09 -20.06 -44.77
CA THR A 47 -42.39 -20.73 -44.98
C THR A 47 -43.16 -20.27 -46.23
N CYS A 48 -42.68 -19.25 -46.95
CA CYS A 48 -43.42 -18.66 -48.07
C CYS A 48 -43.07 -19.24 -49.47
N LEU A 49 -42.14 -20.19 -49.58
CA LEU A 49 -41.69 -20.73 -50.88
C LEU A 49 -42.12 -22.17 -51.20
N HIS A 50 -42.99 -22.80 -50.41
CA HIS A 50 -43.34 -24.21 -50.62
C HIS A 50 -44.85 -24.50 -50.59
N ARG A 51 -45.64 -23.67 -51.27
CA ARG A 51 -47.06 -23.96 -51.52
C ARG A 51 -47.55 -23.43 -52.87
N TYR A 52 -46.96 -23.96 -53.94
CA TYR A 52 -47.62 -24.09 -55.25
C TYR A 52 -47.25 -25.44 -55.85
N THR A 53 -48.11 -26.42 -55.62
CA THR A 53 -48.08 -27.77 -56.21
C THR A 53 -48.67 -27.75 -57.62
N ILE A 54 -47.96 -28.29 -58.61
CA ILE A 54 -48.58 -28.91 -59.80
C ILE A 54 -47.92 -30.27 -60.00
N LYS A 55 -48.78 -31.30 -60.01
CA LYS A 55 -48.49 -32.71 -60.28
C LYS A 55 -47.74 -32.88 -61.60
N LEU A 56 -46.61 -33.58 -61.58
CA LEU A 56 -46.14 -34.42 -62.67
C LEU A 56 -45.68 -35.76 -62.07
N GLU A 57 -46.08 -36.84 -62.74
CA GLU A 57 -45.91 -38.22 -62.32
C GLU A 57 -44.43 -38.62 -62.21
N GLY A 58 -44.12 -39.33 -61.13
CA GLY A 58 -42.90 -40.13 -60.95
C GLY A 58 -41.60 -39.35 -60.76
N PHE A 59 -41.05 -39.35 -59.54
CA PHE A 59 -39.60 -39.55 -59.27
C PHE A 59 -39.36 -39.47 -57.75
N ASN A 60 -38.84 -40.56 -57.19
CA ASN A 60 -38.63 -40.75 -55.76
C ASN A 60 -37.19 -40.32 -55.33
N MET A 61 -36.78 -39.08 -55.63
CA MET A 61 -35.35 -38.66 -55.54
C MET A 61 -35.07 -37.22 -55.03
N GLU A 62 -35.96 -36.58 -54.26
CA GLU A 62 -35.72 -35.19 -53.78
C GLU A 62 -35.53 -35.02 -52.25
N ILE A 63 -35.82 -36.04 -51.43
CA ILE A 63 -35.81 -35.88 -49.96
C ILE A 63 -34.38 -35.93 -49.36
N HIS A 64 -33.42 -36.58 -50.03
CA HIS A 64 -32.06 -36.73 -49.50
C HIS A 64 -31.23 -35.43 -49.52
N ASN A 65 -31.53 -34.50 -50.43
CA ASN A 65 -30.72 -33.29 -50.61
C ASN A 65 -31.03 -32.21 -49.55
N GLU A 66 -32.30 -32.07 -49.16
CA GLU A 66 -32.75 -31.15 -48.10
C GLU A 66 -32.19 -31.53 -46.72
N MET A 67 -32.22 -32.83 -46.40
CA MET A 67 -31.66 -33.37 -45.16
C MET A 67 -30.14 -33.21 -45.10
N ALA A 68 -29.45 -33.40 -46.23
CA ALA A 68 -28.00 -33.19 -46.33
C ALA A 68 -27.62 -31.72 -46.17
N LEU A 69 -28.40 -30.79 -46.75
CA LEU A 69 -28.19 -29.35 -46.63
C LEU A 69 -28.37 -28.86 -45.18
N HIS A 70 -29.42 -29.33 -44.51
CA HIS A 70 -29.67 -29.02 -43.09
C HIS A 70 -28.58 -29.61 -42.18
N ALA A 71 -28.11 -30.83 -42.46
CA ALA A 71 -27.01 -31.44 -41.73
C ALA A 71 -25.70 -30.65 -41.90
N LEU A 72 -25.41 -30.13 -43.10
CA LEU A 72 -24.19 -29.37 -43.41
C LEU A 72 -24.23 -27.97 -42.77
N LEU A 73 -25.39 -27.31 -42.77
CA LEU A 73 -25.63 -26.06 -42.05
C LEU A 73 -25.48 -26.22 -40.53
N PHE A 74 -25.91 -27.36 -39.96
CA PHE A 74 -25.68 -27.66 -38.55
C PHE A 74 -24.22 -27.99 -38.25
N LEU A 75 -23.56 -28.84 -39.07
CA LEU A 75 -22.17 -29.26 -38.88
C LEU A 75 -21.16 -28.11 -39.00
N CYS A 76 -21.40 -27.15 -39.90
CA CYS A 76 -20.50 -26.01 -40.09
C CYS A 76 -20.98 -24.73 -39.40
N GLY A 77 -22.29 -24.50 -39.31
CA GLY A 77 -22.86 -23.27 -38.75
C GLY A 77 -22.74 -23.18 -37.24
N LEU A 78 -22.98 -24.27 -36.49
CA LEU A 78 -22.85 -24.27 -35.03
C LEU A 78 -21.41 -24.00 -34.56
N PRO A 79 -20.36 -24.67 -35.10
CA PRO A 79 -18.98 -24.36 -34.72
C PRO A 79 -18.60 -22.91 -35.05
N CYS A 80 -18.98 -22.40 -36.23
CA CYS A 80 -18.73 -21.01 -36.61
C CYS A 80 -19.42 -20.03 -35.67
N LEU A 81 -20.65 -20.31 -35.25
CA LEU A 81 -21.41 -19.48 -34.31
C LEU A 81 -20.80 -19.53 -32.91
N ILE A 82 -20.35 -20.70 -32.44
CA ILE A 82 -19.62 -20.85 -31.18
C ILE A 82 -18.30 -20.08 -31.22
N ILE A 83 -17.51 -20.19 -32.30
CA ILE A 83 -16.26 -19.44 -32.49
C ILE A 83 -16.54 -17.94 -32.51
N PHE A 84 -17.60 -17.49 -33.20
CA PHE A 84 -18.00 -16.09 -33.22
C PHE A 84 -18.43 -15.57 -31.85
N LEU A 85 -19.16 -16.38 -31.07
CA LEU A 85 -19.54 -16.05 -29.70
C LEU A 85 -18.34 -16.00 -28.76
N ILE A 86 -17.39 -16.94 -28.89
CA ILE A 86 -16.11 -16.92 -28.15
C ILE A 86 -15.30 -15.67 -28.53
N TYR A 87 -15.20 -15.36 -29.82
CA TYR A 87 -14.51 -14.17 -30.31
C TYR A 87 -15.16 -12.88 -29.80
N LYS A 88 -16.50 -12.77 -29.85
CA LYS A 88 -17.21 -11.61 -29.29
C LYS A 88 -17.10 -11.52 -27.78
N TRP A 89 -17.12 -12.65 -27.07
CA TRP A 89 -16.94 -12.68 -25.62
C TRP A 89 -15.52 -12.26 -25.24
N GLN A 90 -14.50 -12.82 -25.90
CA GLN A 90 -13.10 -12.43 -25.73
C GLN A 90 -12.88 -10.96 -26.08
N ARG A 91 -13.45 -10.46 -27.18
CA ARG A 91 -13.30 -9.06 -27.62
C ARG A 91 -14.03 -8.07 -26.71
N ARG A 92 -15.24 -8.40 -26.23
CA ARG A 92 -15.95 -7.60 -25.22
C ARG A 92 -15.17 -7.55 -23.91
N HIS A 93 -14.68 -8.71 -23.46
CA HIS A 93 -13.86 -8.79 -22.26
C HIS A 93 -12.53 -8.04 -22.44
N LEU A 94 -11.87 -8.08 -23.60
CA LEU A 94 -10.67 -7.28 -23.85
C LEU A 94 -11.00 -5.77 -23.86
N SER A 95 -12.12 -5.37 -24.46
CA SER A 95 -12.58 -3.97 -24.53
C SER A 95 -12.91 -3.38 -23.15
N THR A 96 -13.64 -4.11 -22.30
CA THR A 96 -13.94 -3.66 -20.93
C THR A 96 -12.66 -3.44 -20.12
N TYR A 97 -11.66 -4.31 -20.28
CA TYR A 97 -10.38 -4.15 -19.58
C TYR A 97 -9.49 -3.09 -20.20
N ASN A 98 -9.49 -2.92 -21.53
CA ASN A 98 -8.83 -1.78 -22.17
C ASN A 98 -9.43 -0.45 -21.73
N ASN A 99 -10.73 -0.40 -21.43
CA ASN A 99 -11.36 0.78 -20.83
C ASN A 99 -10.95 0.96 -19.36
N ILE A 100 -10.86 -0.11 -18.56
CA ILE A 100 -10.29 -0.07 -17.20
C ILE A 100 -8.80 0.34 -17.24
N GLU A 101 -8.08 -0.01 -18.30
CA GLU A 101 -6.65 0.26 -18.46
C GLU A 101 -6.37 1.66 -19.00
N LYS A 102 -7.17 2.14 -19.97
CA LYS A 102 -7.21 3.55 -20.32
C LYS A 102 -7.66 4.41 -19.14
N PHE A 103 -8.59 3.90 -18.33
CA PHE A 103 -8.96 4.50 -17.05
C PHE A 103 -7.75 4.55 -16.10
N LEU A 104 -7.04 3.44 -15.86
CA LEU A 104 -5.79 3.39 -15.07
C LEU A 104 -4.70 4.37 -15.55
N GLN A 105 -4.53 4.52 -16.87
CA GLN A 105 -3.55 5.45 -17.45
C GLN A 105 -4.03 6.90 -17.42
N SER A 106 -5.35 7.15 -17.52
CA SER A 106 -5.95 8.49 -17.38
C SER A 106 -6.10 8.93 -15.91
N HIS A 107 -6.13 7.98 -14.97
CA HIS A 107 -6.32 8.14 -13.52
C HIS A 107 -5.02 8.34 -12.74
N ASP A 108 -3.90 8.65 -13.40
CA ASP A 108 -2.87 9.44 -12.69
C ASP A 108 -3.43 10.81 -12.23
N ASN A 109 -4.64 11.18 -12.66
CA ASN A 109 -5.39 12.36 -12.22
C ASN A 109 -6.61 12.09 -11.30
N ASP A 110 -6.99 10.84 -10.99
CA ASP A 110 -8.17 10.54 -10.15
C ASP A 110 -7.81 9.56 -9.01
N LEU A 111 -8.03 10.03 -7.77
CA LEU A 111 -7.43 9.54 -6.52
C LEU A 111 -7.99 8.20 -5.96
N MET A 112 -8.74 7.41 -6.74
CA MET A 112 -9.44 6.21 -6.22
C MET A 112 -8.83 4.87 -6.66
N PRO A 113 -8.52 3.95 -5.71
CA PRO A 113 -8.07 2.60 -6.05
C PRO A 113 -9.12 1.78 -6.82
N ILE A 114 -8.66 0.93 -7.74
CA ILE A 114 -9.56 0.08 -8.53
C ILE A 114 -10.07 -1.11 -7.72
N ARG A 115 -11.38 -1.33 -7.79
CA ARG A 115 -12.01 -2.54 -7.24
C ARG A 115 -11.90 -3.71 -8.22
N TYR A 116 -11.31 -4.81 -7.74
CA TYR A 116 -11.21 -6.09 -8.44
C TYR A 116 -12.08 -7.16 -7.77
N ASN A 117 -12.47 -8.17 -8.56
CA ASN A 117 -13.07 -9.40 -8.07
C ASN A 117 -11.98 -10.41 -7.69
N TYR A 118 -12.27 -11.32 -6.75
CA TYR A 118 -11.27 -12.29 -6.29
C TYR A 118 -10.80 -13.25 -7.40
N SER A 119 -11.64 -13.53 -8.39
CA SER A 119 -11.27 -14.30 -9.58
C SER A 119 -10.20 -13.60 -10.42
N GLU A 120 -10.18 -12.27 -10.43
CA GLU A 120 -9.15 -11.47 -11.09
C GLU A 120 -7.87 -11.45 -10.28
N ILE A 121 -7.97 -11.34 -8.95
CA ILE A 121 -6.82 -11.49 -8.04
C ILE A 121 -6.10 -12.82 -8.30
N LYS A 122 -6.85 -13.92 -8.40
CA LYS A 122 -6.29 -15.24 -8.71
C LYS A 122 -5.59 -15.28 -10.07
N LYS A 123 -6.10 -14.55 -11.08
CA LYS A 123 -5.44 -14.44 -12.40
C LYS A 123 -4.16 -13.59 -12.32
N ILE A 124 -4.22 -12.43 -11.66
CA ILE A 124 -3.09 -11.52 -11.48
C ILE A 124 -1.92 -12.23 -10.79
N THR A 125 -2.20 -13.04 -9.76
CA THR A 125 -1.19 -13.78 -9.00
C THR A 125 -0.81 -15.14 -9.60
N ASN A 126 -1.34 -15.48 -10.78
CA ASN A 126 -1.19 -16.78 -11.41
C ASN A 126 -1.47 -17.95 -10.44
N GLY A 127 -2.61 -17.88 -9.75
CA GLY A 127 -3.00 -18.87 -8.74
C GLY A 127 -2.19 -18.80 -7.44
N PHE A 128 -1.70 -17.62 -7.05
CA PHE A 128 -0.87 -17.42 -5.84
C PHE A 128 0.47 -18.15 -5.87
N LYS A 129 1.04 -18.36 -7.06
CA LYS A 129 2.25 -19.18 -7.27
C LYS A 129 3.53 -18.55 -6.68
N ASN A 130 3.69 -17.24 -6.85
CA ASN A 130 4.92 -16.53 -6.49
C ASN A 130 4.73 -15.76 -5.19
N LYS A 131 4.99 -16.40 -4.05
CA LYS A 131 4.91 -15.75 -2.74
C LYS A 131 6.15 -14.90 -2.49
N LEU A 132 5.94 -13.65 -2.09
CA LEU A 132 7.00 -12.69 -1.74
C LEU A 132 7.29 -12.69 -0.24
N GLY A 133 6.27 -12.92 0.59
CA GLY A 133 6.41 -12.93 2.04
C GLY A 133 5.11 -13.28 2.77
N GLN A 134 5.21 -13.46 4.08
CA GLN A 134 4.07 -13.62 4.98
C GLN A 134 4.40 -12.97 6.33
N GLY A 135 3.44 -12.23 6.87
CA GLY A 135 3.54 -11.61 8.19
C GLY A 135 2.21 -11.66 8.94
N GLY A 136 2.12 -10.95 10.08
CA GLY A 136 0.93 -10.92 10.92
C GLY A 136 -0.34 -10.42 10.20
N PHE A 137 -0.18 -9.61 9.15
CA PHE A 137 -1.28 -9.03 8.38
C PHE A 137 -1.66 -9.85 7.15
N GLY A 138 -1.00 -10.98 6.87
CA GLY A 138 -1.34 -11.87 5.77
C GLY A 138 -0.17 -12.24 4.86
N SER A 139 -0.47 -12.67 3.64
CA SER A 139 0.52 -13.15 2.66
C SER A 139 0.61 -12.23 1.45
N VAL A 140 1.82 -11.99 0.96
CA VAL A 140 2.08 -11.11 -0.19
C VAL A 140 2.57 -11.95 -1.37
N TYR A 141 2.02 -11.71 -2.55
CA TYR A 141 2.34 -12.44 -3.79
C TYR A 141 2.76 -11.50 -4.90
N LYS A 142 3.70 -11.92 -5.74
CA LYS A 142 4.03 -11.24 -6.98
C LYS A 142 2.95 -11.54 -8.00
N GLY A 143 2.38 -10.48 -8.57
CA GLY A 143 1.41 -10.56 -9.65
C GLY A 143 1.84 -9.77 -10.88
N LYS A 144 1.12 -9.98 -11.98
CA LYS A 144 1.28 -9.21 -13.22
C LYS A 144 -0.10 -8.79 -13.70
N LEU A 145 -0.30 -7.49 -13.85
CA LEU A 145 -1.50 -6.93 -14.48
C LEU A 145 -1.51 -7.29 -15.97
N ARG A 146 -2.68 -7.19 -16.62
CA ARG A 146 -2.79 -7.47 -18.07
C ARG A 146 -1.95 -6.52 -18.92
N SER A 147 -1.76 -5.29 -18.44
CA SER A 147 -0.85 -4.30 -19.01
C SER A 147 0.62 -4.74 -19.06
N GLY A 148 0.96 -5.82 -18.34
CA GLY A 148 2.31 -6.28 -18.18
C GLY A 148 3.03 -5.71 -16.95
N ARG A 149 2.43 -4.71 -16.28
CA ARG A 149 2.98 -4.13 -15.05
C ARG A 149 3.00 -5.15 -13.90
N PHE A 150 4.15 -5.31 -13.25
CA PHE A 150 4.25 -6.13 -12.05
C PHE A 150 3.63 -5.42 -10.84
N VAL A 151 2.98 -6.20 -9.98
CA VAL A 151 2.32 -5.72 -8.75
C VAL A 151 2.61 -6.65 -7.58
N ALA A 152 2.47 -6.14 -6.36
CA ALA A 152 2.43 -6.93 -5.14
C ALA A 152 0.97 -7.07 -4.69
N VAL A 153 0.51 -8.28 -4.45
CA VAL A 153 -0.85 -8.57 -4.00
C VAL A 153 -0.79 -9.06 -2.56
N LYS A 154 -1.22 -8.22 -1.61
CA LYS A 154 -1.32 -8.57 -0.19
C LYS A 154 -2.71 -9.13 0.09
N ILE A 155 -2.77 -10.43 0.36
CA ILE A 155 -3.97 -11.12 0.82
C ILE A 155 -4.01 -11.00 2.34
N LEU A 156 -5.03 -10.31 2.84
CA LEU A 156 -5.20 -10.08 4.26
C LEU A 156 -5.76 -11.35 4.91
N GLY A 157 -5.28 -11.65 6.12
CA GLY A 157 -5.83 -12.75 6.93
C GLY A 157 -7.33 -12.52 7.20
N LYS A 158 -8.06 -13.57 7.62
CA LYS A 158 -9.48 -13.47 7.98
C LYS A 158 -9.64 -12.35 9.03
N SER A 159 -10.18 -11.20 8.62
CA SER A 159 -10.42 -10.10 9.55
C SER A 159 -11.52 -10.52 10.52
N LYS A 160 -11.34 -10.23 11.81
CA LYS A 160 -12.46 -10.11 12.76
C LYS A 160 -13.25 -8.81 12.52
N ALA A 161 -12.67 -7.87 11.78
CA ALA A 161 -13.27 -6.60 11.42
C ALA A 161 -14.28 -6.75 10.28
N ASN A 162 -15.32 -5.93 10.32
CA ASN A 162 -16.38 -5.89 9.33
C ASN A 162 -15.79 -5.45 7.97
N GLY A 163 -16.22 -6.05 6.85
CA GLY A 163 -15.69 -5.72 5.52
C GLY A 163 -15.82 -4.22 5.16
N GLN A 164 -16.74 -3.52 5.83
CA GLN A 164 -16.95 -2.08 5.70
C GLN A 164 -15.79 -1.24 6.28
N ASP A 165 -15.19 -1.66 7.40
CA ASP A 165 -14.07 -0.93 8.01
C ASP A 165 -12.85 -0.93 7.09
N PHE A 166 -12.60 -2.09 6.45
CA PHE A 166 -11.56 -2.22 5.44
C PHE A 166 -11.83 -1.34 4.21
N ILE A 167 -13.07 -1.27 3.74
CA ILE A 167 -13.43 -0.40 2.60
C ILE A 167 -13.23 1.08 2.95
N ASN A 168 -13.63 1.51 4.15
CA ASN A 168 -13.45 2.89 4.60
C ASN A 168 -11.97 3.25 4.74
N GLU A 169 -11.16 2.33 5.25
CA GLU A 169 -9.71 2.49 5.35
C GLU A 169 -9.07 2.59 3.96
N VAL A 170 -9.42 1.69 3.03
CA VAL A 170 -8.95 1.75 1.63
C VAL A 170 -9.42 3.01 0.93
N ALA A 171 -10.63 3.50 1.19
CA ALA A 171 -11.14 4.74 0.61
C ALA A 171 -10.39 5.99 1.09
N THR A 172 -9.72 5.91 2.24
CA THR A 172 -8.95 7.03 2.79
C THR A 172 -7.46 6.90 2.49
N ILE A 173 -6.85 5.76 2.80
CA ILE A 173 -5.43 5.48 2.52
C ILE A 173 -5.19 5.35 1.01
N GLY A 174 -6.19 4.88 0.25
CA GLY A 174 -6.09 4.75 -1.20
C GLY A 174 -5.97 6.06 -1.96
N ARG A 175 -6.29 7.20 -1.32
CA ARG A 175 -6.13 8.55 -1.88
C ARG A 175 -4.72 9.09 -1.72
N ILE A 176 -3.89 8.44 -0.90
CA ILE A 176 -2.53 8.89 -0.63
C ILE A 176 -1.70 8.72 -1.90
N TYR A 177 -1.10 9.84 -2.33
CA TYR A 177 -0.19 9.86 -3.45
C TYR A 177 1.05 10.67 -3.09
N HIS A 178 2.15 9.97 -2.83
CA HIS A 178 3.44 10.59 -2.55
C HIS A 178 4.57 9.70 -3.09
N VAL A 179 5.66 10.32 -3.56
CA VAL A 179 6.80 9.60 -4.14
C VAL A 179 7.40 8.61 -3.14
N ASN A 180 7.41 8.95 -1.85
CA ASN A 180 7.93 8.11 -0.77
C ASN A 180 6.88 7.32 0.04
N VAL A 181 5.65 7.22 -0.46
CA VAL A 181 4.62 6.37 0.14
C VAL A 181 4.18 5.31 -0.87
N MET A 182 3.91 4.10 -0.40
CA MET A 182 3.47 3.00 -1.25
C MET A 182 2.06 3.24 -1.79
N ARG A 183 1.92 3.31 -3.12
CA ARG A 183 0.62 3.50 -3.78
C ARG A 183 -0.20 2.21 -3.75
N ILE A 184 -1.45 2.34 -3.32
CA ILE A 184 -2.47 1.32 -3.51
C ILE A 184 -3.05 1.49 -4.91
N ILE A 185 -2.82 0.51 -5.78
CA ILE A 185 -3.36 0.50 -7.14
C ILE A 185 -4.83 0.06 -7.12
N GLY A 186 -5.15 -0.88 -6.24
CA GLY A 186 -6.50 -1.40 -6.13
C GLY A 186 -6.71 -2.30 -4.93
N PHE A 187 -7.91 -2.83 -4.82
CA PHE A 187 -8.33 -3.72 -3.75
C PHE A 187 -9.37 -4.73 -4.23
N ALA A 188 -9.59 -5.78 -3.45
CA ALA A 188 -10.70 -6.71 -3.64
C ALA A 188 -11.32 -7.06 -2.30
N VAL A 189 -12.66 -7.14 -2.25
CA VAL A 189 -13.44 -7.56 -1.08
C VAL A 189 -14.55 -8.49 -1.55
N GLU A 190 -14.50 -9.74 -1.09
CA GLU A 190 -15.51 -10.77 -1.35
C GLU A 190 -15.74 -11.61 -0.09
N GLY A 191 -16.83 -11.34 0.64
CA GLY A 191 -17.09 -11.93 1.96
C GLY A 191 -15.98 -11.57 2.95
N SER A 192 -15.32 -12.57 3.52
CA SER A 192 -14.18 -12.39 4.43
C SER A 192 -12.81 -12.31 3.72
N LYS A 193 -12.78 -12.31 2.38
CA LYS A 193 -11.54 -12.27 1.61
C LYS A 193 -11.25 -10.83 1.18
N CYS A 194 -10.21 -10.26 1.76
CA CYS A 194 -9.74 -8.92 1.42
C CYS A 194 -8.33 -9.00 0.81
N ALA A 195 -8.10 -8.20 -0.23
CA ALA A 195 -6.81 -8.09 -0.88
C ALA A 195 -6.49 -6.65 -1.25
N LEU A 196 -5.21 -6.29 -1.21
CA LEU A 196 -4.66 -5.04 -1.71
C LEU A 196 -3.72 -5.33 -2.89
N ILE A 197 -3.83 -4.53 -3.94
CA ILE A 197 -2.91 -4.52 -5.07
C ILE A 197 -2.05 -3.26 -4.92
N LEU A 198 -0.75 -3.47 -4.78
CA LEU A 198 0.24 -2.44 -4.52
C LEU A 198 1.28 -2.45 -5.65
N GLU A 199 2.02 -1.35 -5.77
CA GLU A 199 3.18 -1.30 -6.66
C GLU A 199 4.22 -2.35 -6.27
N PHE A 200 4.82 -3.01 -7.26
CA PHE A 200 5.88 -3.97 -7.01
C PHE A 200 7.22 -3.25 -6.79
N MET A 201 7.93 -3.62 -5.72
CA MET A 201 9.23 -3.05 -5.34
C MET A 201 10.33 -4.08 -5.58
N PRO A 202 11.07 -4.00 -6.70
CA PRO A 202 11.99 -5.07 -7.11
C PRO A 202 13.24 -5.19 -6.23
N ASN A 203 13.68 -4.09 -5.60
CA ASN A 203 14.81 -4.12 -4.67
C ASN A 203 14.40 -4.61 -3.26
N GLY A 204 13.10 -4.82 -3.03
CA GLY A 204 12.59 -5.37 -1.77
C GLY A 204 12.76 -4.39 -0.61
N SER A 205 12.91 -4.93 0.59
CA SER A 205 13.01 -4.15 1.82
C SER A 205 14.41 -3.60 2.07
N LEU A 206 14.47 -2.40 2.65
CA LEU A 206 15.69 -1.78 3.17
C LEU A 206 16.40 -2.67 4.21
N GLU A 207 15.65 -3.46 4.98
CA GLU A 207 16.18 -4.45 5.95
C GLU A 207 17.27 -5.35 5.34
N LYS A 208 17.08 -5.78 4.09
CA LYS A 208 18.03 -6.60 3.32
C LYS A 208 19.40 -5.94 3.19
N TYR A 209 19.46 -4.61 3.12
CA TYR A 209 20.69 -3.85 2.92
C TYR A 209 21.33 -3.41 4.25
N ILE A 210 20.59 -3.47 5.36
CA ILE A 210 21.09 -3.12 6.69
C ILE A 210 21.69 -4.35 7.39
N PHE A 211 21.01 -5.50 7.34
CA PHE A 211 21.33 -6.65 8.21
C PHE A 211 21.83 -7.90 7.48
N SER A 212 21.81 -7.95 6.14
CA SER A 212 22.15 -9.20 5.43
C SER A 212 23.63 -9.55 5.52
N LYS A 213 23.88 -10.83 5.79
CA LYS A 213 25.21 -11.45 5.79
C LYS A 213 25.36 -12.20 4.45
N GLN A 214 26.31 -11.75 3.63
CA GLN A 214 26.69 -12.29 2.30
C GLN A 214 25.76 -11.99 1.10
N GLY A 215 26.40 -11.67 -0.04
CA GLY A 215 25.80 -11.66 -1.39
C GLY A 215 25.10 -10.36 -1.85
N VAL A 216 24.86 -9.40 -0.95
CA VAL A 216 24.25 -8.11 -1.27
C VAL A 216 25.29 -7.01 -1.20
N ILE A 217 25.43 -6.22 -2.26
CA ILE A 217 26.31 -5.05 -2.29
C ILE A 217 25.76 -4.04 -1.26
N PRO A 218 26.57 -3.64 -0.26
CA PRO A 218 26.16 -2.63 0.71
C PRO A 218 25.83 -1.30 0.02
N LEU A 219 24.84 -0.56 0.52
CA LEU A 219 24.56 0.79 0.05
C LEU A 219 25.65 1.76 0.54
N SER A 220 26.07 2.70 -0.31
CA SER A 220 26.98 3.79 0.08
C SER A 220 26.35 4.70 1.13
N ASN A 221 27.18 5.48 1.85
CA ASN A 221 26.70 6.42 2.85
C ASN A 221 25.78 7.48 2.26
N GLU A 222 26.12 7.98 1.06
CA GLU A 222 25.27 8.89 0.29
C GLU A 222 23.90 8.28 -0.01
N LYS A 223 23.88 7.01 -0.46
CA LYS A 223 22.61 6.36 -0.80
C LYS A 223 21.75 6.10 0.44
N MET A 224 22.37 5.79 1.59
CA MET A 224 21.66 5.71 2.87
C MET A 224 21.03 7.03 3.25
N TYR A 225 21.77 8.12 3.06
CA TYR A 225 21.29 9.46 3.35
C TYR A 225 20.12 9.84 2.44
N GLU A 226 20.22 9.63 1.12
CA GLU A 226 19.10 9.82 0.18
C GLU A 226 17.85 9.03 0.59
N ILE A 227 18.04 7.76 0.95
CA ILE A 227 16.94 6.91 1.43
C ILE A 227 16.35 7.48 2.72
N SER A 228 17.18 7.91 3.68
CA SER A 228 16.69 8.48 4.93
C SER A 228 15.88 9.76 4.72
N LEU A 229 16.32 10.61 3.80
CA LEU A 229 15.64 11.85 3.44
C LEU A 229 14.31 11.56 2.76
N GLY A 230 14.27 10.61 1.81
CA GLY A 230 13.02 10.16 1.19
C GLY A 230 12.03 9.58 2.20
N VAL A 231 12.50 8.78 3.17
CA VAL A 231 11.63 8.29 4.25
C VAL A 231 11.11 9.47 5.08
N ALA A 232 11.95 10.45 5.43
CA ALA A 232 11.53 11.62 6.19
C ALA A 232 10.42 12.42 5.48
N HIS A 233 10.59 12.71 4.19
CA HIS A 233 9.57 13.33 3.33
C HIS A 233 8.27 12.51 3.30
N GLY A 234 8.38 11.19 3.23
CA GLY A 234 7.22 10.30 3.28
C GLY A 234 6.44 10.40 4.58
N ILE A 235 7.12 10.45 5.73
CA ILE A 235 6.45 10.56 7.04
C ILE A 235 5.89 11.97 7.24
N GLU A 236 6.63 13.01 6.85
CA GLU A 236 6.14 14.40 6.87
C GLU A 236 4.82 14.53 6.09
N TYR A 237 4.77 13.97 4.88
CA TYR A 237 3.55 13.95 4.07
C TYR A 237 2.38 13.25 4.77
N LEU A 238 2.62 12.12 5.46
CA LEU A 238 1.58 11.45 6.24
C LEU A 238 1.10 12.29 7.44
N HIS A 239 2.00 13.05 8.06
CA HIS A 239 1.70 13.84 9.25
C HIS A 239 0.98 15.15 8.95
N GLN A 240 1.31 15.79 7.82
CA GLN A 240 0.89 17.18 7.51
C GLN A 240 0.44 17.40 6.06
N GLY A 241 0.77 16.51 5.13
CA GLY A 241 0.44 16.65 3.69
C GLY A 241 -0.90 16.03 3.27
N CYS A 242 -1.62 15.40 4.20
CA CYS A 242 -2.90 14.75 3.97
C CYS A 242 -4.05 15.53 4.65
N ASP A 243 -5.27 15.42 4.12
CA ASP A 243 -6.48 16.03 4.74
C ASP A 243 -6.71 15.57 6.19
N MET A 244 -6.35 14.31 6.46
CA MET A 244 -6.28 13.72 7.79
C MET A 244 -4.82 13.42 8.12
N GLN A 245 -4.43 13.65 9.36
CA GLN A 245 -3.14 13.21 9.87
C GLN A 245 -3.11 11.68 9.97
N ILE A 246 -2.10 11.05 9.38
CA ILE A 246 -1.94 9.60 9.34
C ILE A 246 -0.72 9.22 10.16
N LEU A 247 -0.93 8.45 11.22
CA LEU A 247 0.13 7.89 12.05
C LEU A 247 0.40 6.45 11.63
N HIS A 248 1.64 6.12 11.33
CA HIS A 248 2.00 4.82 10.76
C HIS A 248 2.18 3.73 11.84
N PHE A 249 2.83 4.06 12.96
CA PHE A 249 3.16 3.20 14.11
C PHE A 249 4.07 1.98 13.84
N ASP A 250 4.45 1.71 12.59
CA ASP A 250 5.37 0.61 12.24
C ASP A 250 6.50 1.04 11.28
N ILE A 251 7.09 2.22 11.51
CA ILE A 251 8.27 2.66 10.74
C ILE A 251 9.48 1.84 11.19
N LYS A 252 10.04 1.05 10.26
CA LYS A 252 11.21 0.18 10.47
C LYS A 252 11.79 -0.25 9.12
N PRO A 253 13.05 -0.73 9.05
CA PRO A 253 13.69 -1.15 7.80
C PRO A 253 12.84 -2.13 6.97
N HIS A 254 12.16 -3.08 7.63
CA HIS A 254 11.30 -4.07 6.97
C HIS A 254 10.20 -3.42 6.10
N ASN A 255 9.61 -2.33 6.60
CA ASN A 255 8.48 -1.65 5.98
C ASN A 255 8.89 -0.52 5.02
N ILE A 256 10.19 -0.25 4.86
CA ILE A 256 10.71 0.65 3.82
C ILE A 256 11.08 -0.19 2.61
N LEU A 257 10.28 -0.10 1.54
CA LEU A 257 10.52 -0.84 0.30
C LEU A 257 11.21 0.05 -0.74
N LEU A 258 12.02 -0.55 -1.59
CA LEU A 258 12.87 0.16 -2.56
C LEU A 258 12.44 -0.17 -3.98
N ASP A 259 12.18 0.87 -4.77
CA ASP A 259 11.90 0.74 -6.20
C ASP A 259 13.17 0.44 -7.02
N GLU A 260 13.05 0.37 -8.35
CA GLU A 260 14.18 0.12 -9.28
C GLU A 260 15.34 1.11 -9.13
N LYS A 261 15.05 2.36 -8.75
CA LYS A 261 16.02 3.45 -8.57
C LYS A 261 16.45 3.63 -7.12
N PHE A 262 16.09 2.69 -6.25
CA PHE A 262 16.30 2.74 -4.80
C PHE A 262 15.62 3.95 -4.13
N ILE A 263 14.53 4.45 -4.72
CA ILE A 263 13.67 5.44 -4.06
C ILE A 263 12.87 4.69 -2.97
N PRO A 264 12.90 5.17 -1.71
CA PRO A 264 12.22 4.51 -0.62
C PRO A 264 10.73 4.81 -0.65
N LYS A 265 9.92 3.79 -0.35
CA LYS A 265 8.47 3.88 -0.16
C LYS A 265 8.07 3.24 1.17
N ILE A 266 7.41 4.04 2.01
CA ILE A 266 6.81 3.58 3.26
C ILE A 266 5.63 2.66 2.91
N SER A 267 5.64 1.46 3.50
CA SER A 267 4.65 0.42 3.25
C SER A 267 4.11 -0.17 4.57
N ASP A 268 3.07 -0.98 4.43
CA ASP A 268 2.37 -1.65 5.52
C ASP A 268 1.67 -0.73 6.54
N PHE A 269 0.55 -0.17 6.09
CA PHE A 269 -0.37 0.63 6.91
C PHE A 269 -1.26 -0.22 7.85
N GLY A 270 -0.95 -1.50 8.10
CA GLY A 270 -1.80 -2.38 8.90
C GLY A 270 -2.01 -1.95 10.36
N LEU A 271 -1.17 -1.06 10.88
CA LEU A 271 -1.30 -0.44 12.19
C LEU A 271 -1.69 1.04 12.15
N ALA A 272 -1.84 1.60 10.94
CA ALA A 272 -1.99 3.03 10.77
C ALA A 272 -3.33 3.54 11.35
N LYS A 273 -3.33 4.82 11.72
CA LYS A 273 -4.50 5.51 12.25
C LYS A 273 -4.64 6.90 11.67
N LEU A 274 -5.88 7.28 11.42
CA LEU A 274 -6.25 8.56 10.82
C LEU A 274 -6.91 9.44 11.87
N TYR A 275 -6.44 10.67 11.97
CA TYR A 275 -6.93 11.67 12.91
C TYR A 275 -7.28 12.97 12.17
N PRO A 276 -8.33 13.70 12.60
CA PRO A 276 -8.55 15.05 12.11
C PRO A 276 -7.31 15.92 12.38
N SER A 277 -6.92 16.70 11.38
CA SER A 277 -5.78 17.62 11.48
C SER A 277 -5.96 18.61 12.64
N GLY A 278 -4.93 18.74 13.47
CA GLY A 278 -4.92 19.65 14.64
C GLY A 278 -5.25 19.00 16.00
N ASN A 279 -5.57 17.71 16.05
CA ASN A 279 -5.75 17.00 17.31
C ASN A 279 -4.47 16.21 17.69
N ASN A 280 -3.75 16.66 18.72
CA ASN A 280 -2.40 16.17 19.00
C ASN A 280 -2.35 14.88 19.83
N ASN A 281 -3.42 14.54 20.55
CA ASN A 281 -3.43 13.42 21.48
C ASN A 281 -4.26 12.25 20.94
N VAL A 282 -3.60 11.10 20.85
CA VAL A 282 -4.17 9.87 20.33
C VAL A 282 -4.51 8.92 21.47
N SER A 283 -5.79 8.55 21.56
CA SER A 283 -6.23 7.47 22.43
C SER A 283 -5.99 6.12 21.75
N LEU A 284 -5.04 5.33 22.26
CA LEU A 284 -4.82 3.96 21.84
C LEU A 284 -5.41 2.98 22.87
N THR A 285 -6.16 2.00 22.37
CA THR A 285 -6.73 0.91 23.18
C THR A 285 -5.72 -0.17 23.55
N ALA A 286 -4.59 -0.25 22.83
CA ALA A 286 -3.49 -1.17 23.11
C ALA A 286 -2.19 -0.63 22.48
N ALA A 287 -1.05 -1.01 23.05
CA ALA A 287 0.27 -0.76 22.45
C ALA A 287 0.35 -1.44 21.08
N ARG A 288 0.95 -0.74 20.10
CA ARG A 288 1.11 -1.18 18.71
C ARG A 288 2.50 -0.80 18.22
N GLY A 289 3.06 -1.62 17.34
CA GLY A 289 4.35 -1.40 16.70
C GLY A 289 5.31 -2.57 16.91
N THR A 290 6.56 -2.38 16.50
CA THR A 290 7.62 -3.40 16.59
C THR A 290 8.60 -3.06 17.70
N ILE A 291 8.91 -4.04 18.56
CA ILE A 291 9.91 -3.90 19.64
C ILE A 291 11.24 -3.44 19.05
N GLY A 292 11.86 -2.43 19.68
CA GLY A 292 13.06 -1.76 19.18
C GLY A 292 12.80 -0.47 18.39
N TYR A 293 11.60 -0.32 17.81
CA TYR A 293 11.19 0.91 17.09
C TYR A 293 10.03 1.64 17.77
N MET A 294 9.32 0.98 18.69
CA MET A 294 8.24 1.60 19.46
C MET A 294 8.75 2.72 20.36
N ALA A 295 8.08 3.86 20.30
CA ALA A 295 8.31 4.97 21.21
C ALA A 295 7.95 4.59 22.66
N PRO A 296 8.69 5.06 23.67
CA PRO A 296 8.47 4.69 25.08
C PRO A 296 7.06 4.96 25.59
N GLU A 297 6.42 6.06 25.16
CA GLU A 297 5.07 6.45 25.55
C GLU A 297 3.97 5.48 25.07
N LEU A 298 4.26 4.64 24.06
CA LEU A 298 3.37 3.56 23.64
C LEU A 298 3.32 2.41 24.64
N LEU A 299 4.36 2.28 25.47
CA LEU A 299 4.51 1.23 26.48
C LEU A 299 4.19 1.77 27.89
N TYR A 300 4.62 3.01 28.17
CA TYR A 300 4.57 3.63 29.49
C TYR A 300 3.80 4.95 29.44
N LYS A 301 2.55 4.93 29.91
CA LYS A 301 1.64 6.09 29.84
C LYS A 301 2.09 7.31 30.65
N ASN A 302 3.00 7.13 31.61
CA ASN A 302 3.55 8.23 32.43
C ASN A 302 4.61 9.06 31.69
N ILE A 303 5.11 8.60 30.54
CA ILE A 303 6.14 9.33 29.76
C ILE A 303 5.53 10.47 28.93
N GLY A 304 4.26 10.35 28.52
CA GLY A 304 3.56 11.37 27.74
C GLY A 304 2.38 10.82 26.94
N GLY A 305 1.68 11.71 26.25
CA GLY A 305 0.59 11.34 25.34
C GLY A 305 1.10 10.80 24.00
N VAL A 306 0.40 9.80 23.45
CA VAL A 306 0.71 9.28 22.11
C VAL A 306 0.31 10.30 21.06
N SER A 307 1.20 10.56 20.11
CA SER A 307 0.99 11.50 19.00
C SER A 307 1.83 11.09 17.78
N TYR A 308 1.87 11.95 16.75
CA TYR A 308 2.78 11.78 15.61
C TYR A 308 4.26 11.67 15.99
N LYS A 309 4.64 12.11 17.20
CA LYS A 309 5.99 11.96 17.77
C LYS A 309 6.40 10.50 17.97
N ALA A 310 5.46 9.56 17.98
CA ALA A 310 5.78 8.14 18.01
C ALA A 310 6.47 7.68 16.70
N ASP A 311 5.99 8.14 15.54
CA ASP A 311 6.62 7.85 14.25
C ASP A 311 7.99 8.54 14.13
N VAL A 312 8.13 9.74 14.71
CA VAL A 312 9.43 10.45 14.79
C VAL A 312 10.46 9.59 15.53
N TYR A 313 10.07 9.01 16.67
CA TYR A 313 10.95 8.11 17.42
C TYR A 313 11.34 6.88 16.59
N SER A 314 10.37 6.24 15.95
CA SER A 314 10.64 5.08 15.08
C SER A 314 11.57 5.44 13.91
N PHE A 315 11.44 6.64 13.33
CA PHE A 315 12.37 7.16 12.33
C PHE A 315 13.78 7.38 12.89
N GLY A 316 13.90 7.91 14.12
CA GLY A 316 15.19 8.02 14.80
C GLY A 316 15.88 6.67 14.99
N MET A 317 15.13 5.64 15.38
CA MET A 317 15.64 4.27 15.48
C MET A 317 16.04 3.69 14.11
N LEU A 318 15.28 3.99 13.05
CA LEU A 318 15.65 3.64 11.67
C LEU A 318 16.99 4.27 11.27
N LEU A 319 17.21 5.56 11.58
CA LEU A 319 18.49 6.23 11.33
C LEU A 319 19.64 5.58 12.12
N MET A 320 19.39 5.18 13.38
CA MET A 320 20.38 4.47 14.19
C MET A 320 20.78 3.15 13.54
N ASP A 321 19.85 2.38 12.99
CA ASP A 321 20.17 1.16 12.26
C ASP A 321 20.96 1.43 10.97
N LEU A 322 20.59 2.47 10.22
CA LEU A 322 21.29 2.86 9.00
C LEU A 322 22.75 3.20 9.27
N VAL A 323 23.00 3.99 10.31
CA VAL A 323 24.35 4.37 10.72
C VAL A 323 25.09 3.21 11.41
N GLY A 324 24.37 2.41 12.19
CA GLY A 324 24.92 1.33 13.02
C GLY A 324 25.21 0.02 12.30
N ARG A 325 24.94 -0.09 10.99
CA ARG A 325 25.07 -1.31 10.15
C ARG A 325 26.28 -2.20 10.45
N ARG A 326 27.43 -1.61 10.76
CA ARG A 326 28.68 -2.37 11.02
C ARG A 326 28.81 -2.94 12.41
N LYS A 327 28.12 -2.38 13.41
CA LYS A 327 28.10 -2.98 14.73
C LYS A 327 27.23 -4.23 14.78
N ASN A 328 26.19 -4.36 13.96
CA ASN A 328 25.45 -5.64 13.89
C ASN A 328 26.26 -6.79 13.27
N LEU A 329 27.31 -6.47 12.50
CA LEU A 329 28.29 -7.45 12.01
C LEU A 329 29.36 -7.77 13.08
N ASN A 330 29.82 -6.77 13.84
CA ASN A 330 30.89 -6.90 14.84
C ASN A 330 30.41 -7.21 16.28
N ALA A 331 29.13 -7.01 16.61
CA ALA A 331 28.56 -7.33 17.92
C ALA A 331 28.32 -8.83 18.10
N LEU A 332 28.40 -9.62 17.03
CA LEU A 332 28.52 -11.08 17.14
C LEU A 332 29.88 -11.53 17.66
N THR A 333 30.91 -10.66 17.68
CA THR A 333 32.29 -11.10 17.92
C THR A 333 32.89 -10.64 19.24
N ASN A 334 32.35 -9.63 19.94
CA ASN A 334 32.98 -9.12 21.16
C ASN A 334 32.02 -8.93 22.35
N HIS A 335 32.24 -9.74 23.40
CA HIS A 335 31.48 -9.78 24.65
C HIS A 335 31.76 -8.62 25.63
N SER A 336 32.18 -7.44 25.19
CA SER A 336 32.51 -6.31 26.09
C SER A 336 31.43 -5.22 26.09
N SER A 337 30.68 -5.19 27.21
CA SER A 337 29.73 -4.16 27.65
C SER A 337 28.46 -3.94 26.78
N ARG A 338 27.31 -4.26 27.37
CA ARG A 338 25.94 -4.07 26.86
C ARG A 338 25.54 -2.58 26.79
N ILE A 339 26.37 -1.71 26.22
CA ILE A 339 26.05 -0.29 26.08
C ILE A 339 24.96 -0.15 25.03
N TYR A 340 23.82 0.42 25.42
CA TYR A 340 22.73 0.74 24.51
C TYR A 340 23.27 1.59 23.36
N PHE A 341 23.12 1.12 22.11
CA PHE A 341 23.83 1.68 20.96
C PHE A 341 23.64 3.20 20.80
N PRO A 342 22.42 3.75 20.93
CA PRO A 342 22.23 5.21 20.93
C PRO A 342 22.98 5.98 22.02
N ALA A 343 23.14 5.42 23.22
CA ALA A 343 23.92 6.06 24.29
C ALA A 343 25.40 6.15 23.91
N TRP A 344 25.93 5.07 23.33
CA TRP A 344 27.30 5.06 22.81
C TRP A 344 27.50 6.08 21.68
N VAL A 345 26.52 6.22 20.77
CA VAL A 345 26.57 7.22 19.68
C VAL A 345 26.60 8.63 20.27
N TYR A 346 25.74 8.91 21.26
CA TYR A 346 25.71 10.22 21.92
C TYR A 346 27.10 10.59 22.48
N ASP A 347 27.69 9.71 23.29
CA ASP A 347 28.97 9.97 23.94
C ASP A 347 30.07 10.23 22.87
N LYS A 348 30.14 9.40 21.83
CA LYS A 348 31.11 9.57 20.73
C LYS A 348 30.96 10.88 19.98
N VAL A 349 29.75 11.24 19.58
CA VAL A 349 29.50 12.48 18.82
C VAL A 349 29.75 13.71 19.71
N SER A 350 29.38 13.64 20.99
CA SER A 350 29.57 14.74 21.96
C SER A 350 31.04 15.02 22.27
N GLU A 351 31.89 13.98 22.31
CA GLU A 351 33.33 14.10 22.54
C GLU A 351 34.10 14.60 21.30
N GLY A 352 33.41 14.86 20.18
CA GLY A 352 34.04 15.28 18.93
C GLY A 352 34.93 14.18 18.30
N LYS A 353 34.82 12.94 18.79
CA LYS A 353 35.57 11.81 18.24
C LYS A 353 34.90 11.38 16.95
N ASP A 354 35.71 11.23 15.90
CA ASP A 354 35.27 10.48 14.73
C ASP A 354 34.83 9.10 15.22
N ILE A 355 33.57 8.76 14.96
CA ILE A 355 33.16 7.36 15.02
C ILE A 355 34.07 6.64 14.04
N GLU A 356 34.58 5.46 14.42
CA GLU A 356 35.35 4.56 13.55
C GLU A 356 34.48 4.14 12.34
N THR A 357 34.20 5.11 11.48
CA THR A 357 33.74 4.95 10.13
C THR A 357 34.93 4.39 9.35
N GLN A 358 34.62 3.65 8.29
CA GLN A 358 35.58 3.10 7.33
C GLN A 358 36.86 3.94 7.28
N GLU A 359 38.03 3.31 7.43
CA GLU A 359 39.33 4.02 7.32
C GLU A 359 39.43 4.81 5.99
N ASP A 360 38.65 4.39 4.98
CA ASP A 360 38.55 5.00 3.65
C ASP A 360 37.37 5.99 3.44
N ALA A 361 36.60 6.33 4.48
CA ALA A 361 35.44 7.22 4.31
C ALA A 361 35.88 8.67 4.06
N THR A 362 35.28 9.30 3.05
CA THR A 362 35.58 10.70 2.71
C THR A 362 35.10 11.66 3.80
N GLU A 363 35.68 12.86 3.88
CA GLU A 363 35.24 13.89 4.84
C GLU A 363 33.75 14.23 4.67
N TYR A 364 33.27 14.24 3.42
CA TYR A 364 31.86 14.46 3.09
C TYR A 364 30.95 13.36 3.67
N GLU A 365 31.33 12.09 3.53
CA GLU A 365 30.58 10.97 4.11
C GLU A 365 30.57 11.00 5.65
N LYS A 366 31.70 11.37 6.27
CA LYS A 366 31.76 11.56 7.73
C LYS A 366 30.79 12.64 8.20
N LYS A 367 30.70 13.77 7.48
CA LYS A 367 29.73 14.84 7.75
C LYS A 367 28.29 14.34 7.63
N ILE A 368 27.96 13.62 6.55
CA ILE A 368 26.63 13.02 6.38
C ILE A 368 26.26 12.09 7.55
N LEU A 369 27.17 11.19 7.93
CA LEU A 369 26.90 10.23 9.01
C LEU A 369 26.72 10.94 10.36
N LYS A 370 27.59 11.91 10.68
CA LYS A 370 27.46 12.71 11.90
C LYS A 370 26.15 13.48 11.92
N LYS A 371 25.73 14.05 10.78
CA LYS A 371 24.43 14.72 10.64
C LYS A 371 23.27 13.77 10.95
N MET A 372 23.25 12.59 10.32
CA MET A 372 22.22 11.56 10.54
C MET A 372 22.17 11.12 12.01
N MET A 373 23.31 10.97 12.68
CA MET A 373 23.37 10.63 14.10
C MET A 373 22.76 11.71 14.99
N ILE A 374 23.09 12.98 14.76
CA ILE A 374 22.55 14.11 15.54
C ILE A 374 21.03 14.16 15.37
N VAL A 375 20.53 14.07 14.14
CA VAL A 375 19.09 14.01 13.85
C VAL A 375 18.45 12.81 14.53
N ALA A 376 19.05 11.63 14.45
CA ALA A 376 18.56 10.44 15.12
C ALA A 376 18.44 10.64 16.64
N LEU A 377 19.43 11.26 17.28
CA LEU A 377 19.43 11.55 18.72
C LEU A 377 18.32 12.54 19.11
N TRP A 378 18.01 13.53 18.26
CA TRP A 378 16.86 14.42 18.46
C TRP A 378 15.53 13.65 18.35
N CYS A 379 15.43 12.73 17.41
CA CYS A 379 14.21 11.94 17.19
C CYS A 379 13.91 10.96 18.32
N ILE A 380 14.92 10.42 19.01
CA ILE A 380 14.74 9.38 20.05
C ILE A 380 14.69 9.89 21.49
N GLN A 381 14.44 11.19 21.69
CA GLN A 381 14.28 11.76 23.03
C GLN A 381 13.19 11.03 23.82
N LEU A 382 13.40 10.86 25.13
CA LEU A 382 12.48 10.11 25.99
C LEU A 382 11.08 10.74 25.99
N LYS A 383 10.99 12.05 26.27
CA LYS A 383 9.73 12.79 26.24
C LYS A 383 9.33 13.10 24.79
N PRO A 384 8.07 12.85 24.39
CA PRO A 384 7.60 13.15 23.03
C PRO A 384 7.72 14.63 22.64
N ASP A 385 7.56 15.54 23.61
CA ASP A 385 7.59 16.99 23.37
C ASP A 385 8.97 17.49 22.95
N ASP A 386 10.04 16.84 23.42
CA ASP A 386 11.43 17.18 23.10
C ASP A 386 11.86 16.72 21.70
N ARG A 387 11.07 15.86 21.06
CA ARG A 387 11.35 15.39 19.70
C ARG A 387 10.92 16.45 18.66
N PRO A 388 11.67 16.65 17.57
CA PRO A 388 11.25 17.54 16.49
C PRO A 388 9.99 17.04 15.76
N SER A 389 9.33 17.90 14.99
CA SER A 389 8.37 17.46 13.97
C SER A 389 9.10 16.87 12.76
N MET A 390 8.42 16.05 11.95
CA MET A 390 9.05 15.53 10.73
C MET A 390 9.45 16.62 9.73
N HIS A 391 8.70 17.72 9.67
CA HIS A 391 9.10 18.91 8.91
C HIS A 391 10.47 19.45 9.38
N LYS A 392 10.64 19.60 10.69
CA LYS A 392 11.92 20.04 11.26
C LYS A 392 13.03 19.01 11.04
N VAL A 393 12.72 17.71 11.06
CA VAL A 393 13.67 16.64 10.75
C VAL A 393 14.17 16.73 9.30
N VAL A 394 13.27 16.97 8.34
CA VAL A 394 13.63 17.19 6.93
C VAL A 394 14.56 18.41 6.82
N GLU A 395 14.19 19.55 7.42
CA GLU A 395 15.02 20.76 7.45
C GLU A 395 16.41 20.48 8.04
N MET A 396 16.49 19.73 9.15
CA MET A 396 17.75 19.38 9.80
C MET A 396 18.62 18.47 8.90
N LEU A 397 18.02 17.51 8.19
CA LEU A 397 18.75 16.66 7.25
C LEU A 397 19.28 17.48 6.08
N GLU A 398 18.48 18.37 5.50
CA GLU A 398 18.86 19.19 4.34
C GLU A 398 19.84 20.31 4.70
N SER A 399 19.81 20.83 5.93
CA SER A 399 20.70 21.90 6.41
C SER A 399 22.17 21.49 6.52
N ASP A 400 23.08 22.46 6.58
CA ASP A 400 24.49 22.18 6.89
C ASP A 400 24.64 21.67 8.33
N ILE A 401 25.59 20.75 8.54
CA ILE A 401 25.87 20.17 9.86
C ILE A 401 26.27 21.22 10.89
N ASP A 402 26.89 22.32 10.47
CA ASP A 402 27.33 23.40 11.35
C ASP A 402 26.18 24.12 12.05
N PHE A 403 24.94 24.02 11.52
CA PHE A 403 23.74 24.56 12.16
C PHE A 403 23.11 23.58 13.16
N LEU A 404 23.53 22.32 13.18
CA LEU A 404 22.97 21.32 14.08
C LEU A 404 23.66 21.34 15.44
N ARG A 405 22.84 21.43 16.48
CA ARG A 405 23.28 21.30 17.87
C ARG A 405 23.00 19.89 18.39
N MET A 406 23.83 19.44 19.31
CA MET A 406 23.56 18.21 20.05
C MET A 406 22.28 18.36 20.88
N PRO A 407 21.39 17.36 20.88
CA PRO A 407 20.26 17.31 21.81
C PRO A 407 20.75 17.08 23.25
N PRO A 408 19.89 17.25 24.27
CA PRO A 408 20.17 16.70 25.58
C PRO A 408 20.34 15.18 25.51
N LYS A 409 21.04 14.61 26.50
CA LYS A 409 21.28 13.16 26.56
C LYS A 409 19.92 12.44 26.62
N PRO A 410 19.55 11.61 25.63
CA PRO A 410 18.20 11.06 25.53
C PRO A 410 17.87 10.05 26.62
N PHE A 411 18.88 9.60 27.37
CA PHE A 411 18.79 8.52 28.36
C PHE A 411 19.02 9.10 29.73
N LEU A 412 18.00 9.00 30.59
CA LEU A 412 18.19 9.17 32.02
C LEU A 412 19.05 8.00 32.50
N SER A 413 20.13 8.29 33.21
CA SER A 413 20.77 7.25 34.02
C SER A 413 19.74 6.77 35.05
N PRO A 414 19.71 5.49 35.44
CA PRO A 414 18.80 5.00 36.48
C PRO A 414 18.81 5.83 37.77
N HIS A 415 19.93 6.52 38.06
CA HIS A 415 20.07 7.43 39.19
C HIS A 415 19.21 8.71 39.09
N GLN A 416 18.92 9.22 37.89
CA GLN A 416 18.13 10.45 37.72
C GLN A 416 16.61 10.24 37.85
N ILE A 417 16.14 9.00 37.71
CA ILE A 417 14.70 8.66 37.86
C ILE A 417 14.29 8.72 39.35
N LEU A 418 15.23 8.43 40.26
CA LEU A 418 14.97 8.45 41.71
C LEU A 418 15.01 9.87 42.30
N GLU A 419 15.80 10.79 41.73
CA GLU A 419 15.94 12.15 42.26
C GLU A 419 14.74 13.07 41.95
N ASP A 420 13.96 12.78 40.90
CA ASP A 420 12.76 13.55 40.56
C ASP A 420 11.52 13.08 41.35
N ASP A 421 11.44 11.81 41.77
CA ASP A 421 10.38 11.31 42.65
C ASP A 421 10.55 11.84 44.09
N ASP A 422 11.79 11.99 44.58
CA ASP A 422 12.06 12.52 45.92
C ASP A 422 11.79 14.03 46.05
N LYS A 423 11.75 14.78 44.94
CA LYS A 423 11.39 16.21 44.96
C LYS A 423 9.87 16.46 44.96
N ALA A 424 9.06 15.43 44.74
CA ALA A 424 7.61 15.55 44.67
C ALA A 424 6.87 15.31 46.00
N ASN A 425 7.55 14.88 47.08
CA ASN A 425 6.91 14.58 48.36
C ASN A 425 7.76 14.94 49.60
N PRO A 426 7.60 16.13 50.21
CA PRO A 426 8.20 16.41 51.51
C PRO A 426 7.20 16.03 52.62
N THR A 427 7.09 14.75 52.98
CA THR A 427 6.38 14.40 54.23
C THR A 427 7.06 13.28 55.02
N LYS A 428 7.83 13.73 56.02
CA LYS A 428 8.09 13.15 57.35
C LYS A 428 8.56 11.69 57.44
N LEU A 429 9.86 11.57 57.68
CA LEU A 429 10.54 10.46 58.33
C LEU A 429 10.02 10.29 59.78
N SER A 430 9.48 9.12 60.09
CA SER A 430 9.44 8.59 61.46
C SER A 430 9.64 7.07 61.38
N ASP A 431 10.80 6.62 61.86
CA ASP A 431 11.18 5.21 61.93
C ASP A 431 10.28 4.42 62.89
N PRO A 432 9.98 3.14 62.60
CA PRO A 432 9.62 2.17 63.62
C PRO A 432 10.75 1.14 63.84
N PRO A 433 10.77 0.49 65.03
CA PRO A 433 11.94 -0.18 65.56
C PRO A 433 12.14 -1.60 64.99
N ASN A 434 13.39 -2.04 65.10
CA ASN A 434 13.88 -3.41 64.92
C ASN A 434 12.93 -4.44 65.55
N ASP A 435 12.62 -5.52 64.82
CA ASP A 435 12.53 -6.86 65.40
C ASP A 435 12.73 -7.98 64.36
N GLU A 436 13.62 -8.89 64.76
CA GLU A 436 13.82 -10.32 64.50
C GLU A 436 13.45 -11.03 63.18
N TYR A 437 14.51 -11.63 62.62
CA TYR A 437 14.61 -12.95 61.98
C TYR A 437 13.37 -13.86 62.01
N THR A 438 12.96 -14.36 60.83
CA THR A 438 12.73 -15.80 60.62
C THR A 438 12.79 -16.17 59.14
N ASP A 439 13.56 -17.23 58.89
CA ASP A 439 13.74 -17.95 57.65
C ASP A 439 12.48 -18.75 57.27
N SER A 440 12.05 -18.66 56.01
CA SER A 440 11.32 -19.78 55.38
C SER A 440 11.56 -19.80 53.87
N SER A 441 12.49 -20.66 53.47
CA SER A 441 12.57 -21.32 52.17
C SER A 441 11.21 -21.68 51.57
N TYR A 442 10.99 -21.51 50.26
CA TYR A 442 10.30 -22.52 49.40
C TYR A 442 10.46 -22.23 47.88
N LYS A 443 11.32 -23.06 47.26
CA LYS A 443 11.27 -23.74 45.94
C LYS A 443 10.76 -23.03 44.67
N PHE A 444 11.66 -22.93 43.69
CA PHE A 444 11.35 -22.96 42.25
C PHE A 444 11.52 -24.38 41.69
N GLY A 445 10.47 -24.88 41.03
CA GLY A 445 10.50 -26.07 40.18
C GLY A 445 10.81 -25.71 38.73
N ARG A 446 11.42 -26.67 38.02
CA ARG A 446 11.91 -26.61 36.65
C ARG A 446 10.83 -26.39 35.59
#